data_AF-A0A484KHX3-F1
#
_entry.id   AF-A0A484KHX3-F1
#
_cell.length_a   1.000
_cell.length_b   1.000
_cell.length_c   1.000
_cell.angle_alpha   90.00
_cell.angle_beta   90.00
_cell.angle_gamma   90.00
#
_symmetry.space_group_name_H-M   'P 1'
#
loop_
_entity.id
_entity.type
_entity.pdbx_description
1 polymer ?
#
loop_
_entity_poly.entity_id
_entity_poly.type
_entity_poly.pdbx_seq_one_letter_code
_entity_poly.pdbx_strand_id
1 'polypeptide(L)' 'MVERSDAELLGPNNQYLPKIVSVFAEVLCAGKDLATEQTASRMVSLLRQLQQTLPPATLASTWSSLQPQQQMALQSILSS' A
#
# COMPACT_ATOMS: atom_id res chain seq x y z
N MET A 1 3.64 8.95 -17.56
CA MET A 1 2.62 8.16 -16.82
C MET A 1 3.31 7.57 -15.60
N VAL A 2 2.98 8.06 -14.41
CA VAL A 2 3.61 7.81 -13.08
C VAL A 2 3.16 6.45 -12.50
N GLU A 3 3.10 5.41 -13.34
CA GLU A 3 2.66 4.06 -12.94
C GLU A 3 3.80 3.04 -12.89
N ARG A 4 4.96 3.37 -13.46
CA ARG A 4 6.19 2.66 -13.14
C ARG A 4 6.65 3.17 -11.80
N SER A 5 7.04 2.26 -10.92
CA SER A 5 7.66 2.55 -9.62
C SER A 5 8.91 3.41 -9.79
N ASP A 6 8.73 4.69 -10.07
CA ASP A 6 9.79 5.68 -10.06
C ASP A 6 10.34 5.67 -8.64
N ALA A 7 11.60 5.26 -8.50
CA ALA A 7 12.29 5.23 -7.22
C ALA A 7 12.22 6.60 -6.50
N GLU A 8 12.01 7.67 -7.27
CA GLU A 8 11.74 9.02 -6.79
C GLU A 8 10.49 9.12 -5.91
N LEU A 9 9.43 8.36 -6.19
CA LEU A 9 8.19 8.36 -5.39
C LEU A 9 8.35 7.66 -4.05
N LEU A 10 9.16 6.60 -4.00
CA LEU A 10 9.43 5.87 -2.76
C LEU A 10 10.48 6.59 -1.90
N GLY A 11 11.28 7.46 -2.54
CA GLY A 11 12.40 8.15 -1.92
C GLY A 11 13.58 7.21 -1.62
N PRO A 12 14.71 7.76 -1.16
CA PRO A 12 15.86 6.95 -0.78
C PRO A 12 15.46 5.93 0.29
N ASN A 13 15.88 4.68 0.13
CA ASN A 13 15.55 3.56 1.03
C ASN A 13 14.05 3.38 1.32
N ASN A 14 13.17 3.73 0.38
CA ASN A 14 11.72 3.61 0.51
C ASN A 14 11.12 4.44 1.67
N GLN A 15 11.75 5.56 2.04
CA GLN A 15 11.31 6.37 3.18
C GLN A 15 9.86 6.85 3.11
N TYR A 16 9.29 7.02 1.92
CA TYR A 16 7.89 7.47 1.74
C TYR A 16 6.90 6.31 1.65
N LEU A 17 7.39 5.08 1.53
CA LEU A 17 6.55 3.89 1.41
C LEU A 17 5.53 3.75 2.55
N PRO A 18 5.86 3.96 3.85
CA PRO A 18 4.87 3.89 4.93
C PRO A 18 3.71 4.87 4.75
N LYS A 19 4.01 6.09 4.29
CA LYS A 19 2.98 7.11 4.05
C LYS A 19 2.09 6.73 2.87
N ILE A 20 2.69 6.24 1.78
CA ILE A 20 1.95 5.78 0.58
C ILE A 20 1.02 4.62 0.94
N VAL A 21 1.52 3.61 1.65
CA VAL A 21 0.73 2.45 2.07
C VAL A 21 -0.40 2.86 3.01
N SER A 22 -0.15 3.82 3.92
CA SER A 22 -1.20 4.35 4.80
C SER A 22 -2.34 5.03 4.02
N VAL A 23 -2.02 5.83 3.01
CA VAL A 23 -3.03 6.46 2.15
C VAL A 23 -3.81 5.40 1.36
N PHE A 24 -3.14 4.38 0.82
CA PHE A 24 -3.83 3.29 0.13
C PHE A 24 -4.76 2.54 1.07
N ALA A 25 -4.33 2.25 2.30
CA ALA A 25 -5.16 1.61 3.30
C ALA A 25 -6.39 2.46 3.65
N GLU A 26 -6.23 3.78 3.79
CA GLU A 26 -7.34 4.70 4.06
C GLU A 26 -8.36 4.72 2.92
N VAL A 27 -7.90 4.84 1.67
CA VAL A 27 -8.78 4.79 0.49
C VAL A 27 -9.52 3.46 0.38
N LEU A 28 -8.81 2.34 0.61
CA LEU A 28 -9.41 1.01 0.54
C LEU A 28 -10.37 0.74 1.71
N CYS A 29 -10.12 1.30 2.89
CA CYS A 29 -11.03 1.22 4.05
C CYS A 29 -12.29 2.07 3.89
N ALA A 30 -12.17 3.25 3.27
CA ALA A 30 -13.30 4.15 3.04
C ALA A 30 -14.27 3.64 1.96
N GLY A 31 -13.84 2.67 1.14
CA GLY A 31 -14.69 2.06 0.12
C GLY A 31 -14.91 2.97 -1.10
N LYS A 32 -16.13 2.94 -1.66
CA LYS A 32 -16.45 3.61 -2.94
C LYS A 32 -16.56 5.14 -2.84
N ASP A 33 -16.50 5.70 -1.63
CA ASP A 33 -16.58 7.14 -1.40
C ASP A 33 -15.31 7.90 -1.83
N LEU A 34 -14.14 7.25 -1.80
CA LEU A 34 -12.85 7.89 -2.12
C LEU A 34 -12.25 7.44 -3.46
N ALA A 35 -12.62 6.26 -3.95
CA ALA A 35 -12.06 5.72 -5.19
C ALA A 35 -13.05 4.83 -5.95
N THR A 36 -12.92 4.81 -7.27
CA THR A 36 -13.62 3.84 -8.11
C THR A 36 -13.10 2.43 -7.85
N GLU A 37 -13.92 1.41 -8.15
CA GLU A 37 -13.55 0.00 -8.00
C GLU A 37 -12.29 -0.37 -8.81
N GLN A 38 -12.15 0.20 -10.01
CA GLN A 38 -10.95 0.05 -10.83
C GLN A 38 -9.71 0.61 -10.13
N THR A 39 -9.82 1.79 -9.50
CA THR A 39 -8.71 2.43 -8.79
C THR A 39 -8.32 1.62 -7.55
N ALA A 40 -9.32 1.16 -6.79
CA ALA A 40 -9.10 0.28 -5.65
C ALA A 40 -8.39 -1.02 -6.08
N SER A 41 -8.85 -1.67 -7.16
CA SER A 41 -8.21 -2.88 -7.70
C SER A 41 -6.75 -2.65 -8.12
N ARG A 42 -6.45 -1.48 -8.69
CA ARG A 42 -5.08 -1.08 -9.05
C ARG A 42 -4.21 -0.90 -7.81
N MET A 43 -4.71 -0.24 -6.77
CA MET A 43 -3.99 -0.10 -5.48
C MET A 43 -3.69 -1.45 -4.83
N VAL A 44 -4.66 -2.37 -4.83
CA VAL A 44 -4.46 -3.75 -4.32
C VAL A 44 -3.38 -4.48 -5.11
N SER A 45 -3.41 -4.38 -6.44
CA SER A 45 -2.40 -4.99 -7.31
C SER A 45 -0.99 -4.45 -7.01
N LEU A 46 -0.86 -3.14 -6.79
CA LEU A 46 0.41 -2.52 -6.41
C LEU A 46 0.89 -2.98 -5.03
N LEU A 47 0.00 -3.09 -4.05
CA LEU A 47 0.35 -3.61 -2.71
C LEU A 47 0.85 -5.06 -2.77
N ARG A 48 0.21 -5.92 -3.59
CA ARG A 48 0.68 -7.30 -3.81
C ARG A 48 2.04 -7.32 -4.49
N GLN A 49 2.26 -6.45 -5.48
CA GLN A 49 3.57 -6.32 -6.13
C GLN A 49 4.65 -5.88 -5.14
N LEU A 50 4.34 -4.93 -4.24
CA LEU A 50 5.27 -4.51 -3.18
C LEU A 50 5.63 -5.67 -2.24
N GLN A 51 4.67 -6.51 -1.88
CA GLN A 51 4.95 -7.72 -1.09
C GLN A 51 5.91 -8.70 -1.77
N GLN A 52 5.86 -8.80 -3.10
CA GLN A 52 6.72 -9.71 -3.86
C GLN A 52 8.10 -9.13 -4.16
N THR A 53 8.24 -7.80 -4.16
CA THR A 53 9.47 -7.11 -4.60
C THR A 53 10.32 -6.60 -3.45
N LEU A 54 9.73 -6.34 -2.27
CA LEU A 54 10.44 -5.79 -1.13
C LEU A 54 10.92 -6.86 -0.15
N PRO A 55 12.06 -6.63 0.53
CA PRO A 55 12.50 -7.50 1.61
C PRO A 55 11.47 -7.60 2.74
N PRO A 56 11.33 -8.78 3.40
CA PRO A 56 10.40 -8.97 4.51
C PRO A 56 10.55 -7.94 5.65
N ALA A 57 11.80 -7.53 5.95
CA ALA A 57 12.08 -6.52 6.98
C ALA A 57 11.53 -5.13 6.63
N THR A 58 11.59 -4.72 5.35
CA THR A 58 11.03 -3.45 4.88
C THR A 58 9.52 -3.47 4.93
N LEU A 59 8.89 -4.59 4.54
CA LEU A 59 7.45 -4.78 4.64
C LEU A 59 6.98 -4.75 6.09
N ALA A 60 7.64 -5.50 6.99
CA ALA A 60 7.29 -5.53 8.40
C ALA A 60 7.38 -4.13 9.03
N SER A 61 8.43 -3.37 8.73
CA SER A 61 8.59 -1.98 9.20
C SER A 61 7.50 -1.06 8.66
N THR A 62 7.15 -1.21 7.38
CA THR A 62 6.10 -0.42 6.71
C THR A 62 4.73 -0.70 7.33
N TRP A 63 4.36 -1.97 7.52
CA TRP A 63 3.09 -2.35 8.14
C TRP A 63 3.01 -1.92 9.60
N SER A 64 4.11 -2.06 10.36
CA SER A 64 4.19 -1.64 11.76
C SER A 64 3.98 -0.14 11.96
N SER A 65 4.26 0.67 10.93
CA SER A 65 4.03 2.12 10.94
C SER A 65 2.56 2.51 10.70
N LEU A 66 1.69 1.58 10.33
CA LEU A 66 0.28 1.83 10.07
C LEU A 66 -0.56 1.73 11.34
N GLN A 67 -1.73 2.36 11.32
CA GLN A 67 -2.71 2.20 12.39
C GLN A 67 -3.23 0.75 12.46
N PRO A 68 -3.58 0.22 13.64
CA PRO A 68 -4.03 -1.18 13.79
C PRO A 68 -5.22 -1.52 12.87
N GLN A 69 -6.16 -0.59 12.70
CA GLN A 69 -7.31 -0.77 11.80
C GLN A 69 -6.88 -0.91 10.34
N GLN A 70 -5.91 -0.11 9.89
CA GLN A 70 -5.35 -0.17 8.54
C GLN A 70 -4.59 -1.48 8.30
N GLN A 71 -3.86 -1.98 9.31
CA GLN A 71 -3.15 -3.26 9.22
C GLN A 71 -4.13 -4.43 9.02
N MET A 72 -5.20 -4.49 9.80
CA MET A 72 -6.22 -5.54 9.68
C MET A 72 -6.92 -5.49 8.32
N ALA A 73 -7.32 -4.30 7.86
CA ALA A 73 -7.95 -4.15 6.56
C ALA A 73 -7.02 -4.57 5.41
N LEU A 74 -5.75 -4.16 5.44
CA LEU A 74 -4.76 -4.60 4.46
C LEU A 74 -4.56 -6.11 4.48
N GLN A 75 -4.51 -6.75 5.66
CA GLN A 75 -4.40 -8.20 5.75
C GLN A 75 -5.60 -8.90 5.10
N SER A 76 -6.83 -8.44 5.37
CA SER A 76 -8.03 -9.01 4.74
C SER A 76 -8.03 -8.86 3.22
N ILE A 77 -7.60 -7.70 2.72
CA ILE A 77 -7.53 -7.41 1.28
C ILE A 77 -6.45 -8.23 0.56
N LEU A 78 -5.32 -8.49 1.23
CA LEU A 78 -4.18 -9.19 0.64
C LEU A 78 -4.25 -10.71 0.79
N SER A 79 -5.02 -11.21 1.75
CA SER A 79 -5.26 -12.64 1.96
C SER A 79 -6.39 -13.20 1.10
N SER A 80 -7.17 -12.33 0.44
CA SER A 80 -8.23 -12.73 -0.50
C SER A 80 -7.70 -13.03 -1.89
#